data_AF-A0A9P7DG44-F1
#
_entry.id   AF-A0A9P7DG44-F1
#
_cell.length_a   1.000
_cell.length_b   1.000
_cell.length_c   1.000
_cell.angle_alpha   90.00
_cell.angle_beta   90.00
_cell.angle_gamma   90.00
#
_symmetry.space_group_name_H-M   'P 1'
#
loop_
_entity.id
_entity.type
_entity.pdbx_description
1 polymer ?
#
loop_
_entity_poly.entity_id
_entity_poly.type
_entity_poly.pdbx_seq_one_letter_code
_entity_poly.pdbx_strand_id
1 'polypeptide(L)'
;MKSASLFCNLTALAEPIITKRSDPLDIDVSSHQDTWKFKGVVFAYIRVTEGIYVNPDFSSKYAGRTNVGLTRSGHHFARPDSSTGATQASYL
;
A
#
# COMPACT_ATOMS: atom_id res chain seq x y z
N MET A 1 -38.23 5.03 -58.29
CA MET A 1 -36.78 4.95 -57.98
C MET A 1 -36.66 4.57 -56.52
N LYS A 2 -35.97 3.45 -56.21
CA LYS A 2 -35.94 2.82 -54.89
C LYS A 2 -35.04 3.64 -53.95
N SER A 3 -35.60 4.14 -52.85
CA SER A 3 -34.81 4.78 -51.79
C SER A 3 -34.12 3.68 -50.96
N ALA A 4 -32.79 3.65 -50.98
CA ALA A 4 -31.99 2.73 -50.18
C ALA A 4 -31.79 3.34 -48.79
N SER A 5 -32.43 2.74 -47.77
CA SER A 5 -32.20 3.11 -46.37
C SER A 5 -30.87 2.53 -45.92
N LEU A 6 -29.90 3.40 -45.64
CA LEU A 6 -28.58 3.04 -45.11
C LEU A 6 -28.71 2.87 -43.58
N PHE A 7 -28.75 1.63 -43.10
CA PHE A 7 -28.68 1.35 -41.67
C PHE A 7 -27.21 1.44 -41.22
N CYS A 8 -26.89 2.46 -40.42
CA CYS A 8 -25.63 2.54 -39.71
C CYS A 8 -25.68 1.58 -38.51
N ASN A 9 -24.95 0.47 -38.59
CA ASN A 9 -24.79 -0.44 -37.45
C ASN A 9 -23.80 0.20 -36.46
N LEU A 10 -24.33 0.73 -35.36
CA LEU A 10 -23.54 1.22 -34.24
C LEU A 10 -23.13 0.02 -33.37
N THR A 11 -21.90 -0.45 -33.50
CA THR A 11 -21.33 -1.43 -32.57
C THR A 11 -20.98 -0.70 -31.26
N ALA A 12 -21.76 -0.91 -30.21
CA ALA A 12 -21.44 -0.39 -28.88
C ALA A 12 -20.19 -1.11 -28.33
N LEU A 13 -19.15 -0.36 -28.00
CA LEU A 13 -18.02 -0.86 -27.22
C LEU A 13 -18.49 -0.96 -25.77
N ALA A 14 -18.50 -2.18 -25.21
CA ALA A 14 -18.73 -2.36 -23.78
C ALA A 14 -17.51 -1.84 -23.02
N GLU A 15 -17.66 -0.71 -22.35
CA GLU A 15 -16.62 -0.20 -21.46
C GLU A 15 -16.55 -1.06 -20.19
N PRO A 16 -15.34 -1.36 -19.67
CA PRO A 16 -15.21 -2.09 -18.43
C PRO A 16 -15.82 -1.25 -17.30
N ILE A 17 -16.88 -1.80 -16.69
CA ILE A 17 -17.43 -1.23 -15.45
C ILE A 17 -16.45 -1.55 -14.34
N ILE A 18 -15.73 -0.52 -13.86
CA ILE A 18 -14.89 -0.65 -12.66
C ILE A 18 -15.81 -0.76 -11.45
N THR A 19 -16.09 -2.01 -11.07
CA THR A 19 -16.81 -2.30 -9.82
C THR A 19 -15.82 -2.45 -8.68
N LYS A 20 -16.02 -1.68 -7.62
CA LYS A 20 -15.27 -1.81 -6.37
C LYS A 20 -15.41 -3.23 -5.80
N ARG A 21 -14.28 -3.89 -5.52
CA ARG A 21 -14.25 -5.26 -4.95
C ARG A 21 -14.37 -5.31 -3.43
N SER A 22 -13.69 -4.41 -2.71
CA SER A 22 -13.65 -4.40 -1.23
C SER A 22 -13.06 -3.10 -0.68
N ASP A 23 -13.19 -2.89 0.64
CA ASP A 23 -12.48 -1.87 1.43
C ASP A 23 -11.63 -2.57 2.51
N PRO A 24 -10.46 -3.12 2.15
CA PRO A 24 -9.58 -3.69 3.16
C PRO A 24 -9.10 -2.59 4.11
N LEU A 25 -9.14 -2.86 5.42
CA LEU A 25 -8.56 -1.97 6.42
C LEU A 25 -7.06 -2.24 6.55
N ASP A 26 -6.29 -1.16 6.61
CA ASP A 26 -4.87 -1.18 6.89
C ASP A 26 -4.52 -0.23 8.04
N ILE A 27 -3.26 -0.31 8.49
CA ILE A 27 -2.70 0.63 9.45
C ILE A 27 -1.23 0.90 9.16
N ASP A 28 -0.72 2.01 9.70
CA ASP A 28 0.70 2.33 9.76
C ASP A 28 1.17 2.47 11.21
N VAL A 29 2.29 1.86 11.55
CA VAL A 29 2.85 1.88 12.91
C VAL A 29 4.35 2.14 12.91
N SER A 30 4.81 2.77 13.99
CA SER A 30 6.21 3.11 14.24
C SER A 30 6.59 2.83 15.69
N SER A 31 7.75 3.32 16.13
CA SER A 31 8.13 3.34 17.55
C SER A 31 7.13 4.08 18.44
N HIS A 32 6.31 4.97 17.90
CA HIS A 32 5.31 5.74 18.66
C HIS A 32 4.09 4.91 19.12
N GLN A 33 3.93 3.68 18.61
CA GLN A 33 2.88 2.77 19.04
C GLN A 33 3.50 1.61 19.83
N ASP A 34 3.47 1.71 21.16
CA ASP A 34 3.92 0.64 22.06
C ASP A 34 3.08 -0.64 21.87
N THR A 35 1.76 -0.45 21.79
CA THR A 35 0.79 -1.50 21.46
C THR A 35 -0.24 -0.98 20.47
N TRP A 36 -0.82 -1.85 19.66
CA TRP A 36 -1.83 -1.47 18.68
C TRP A 36 -2.84 -2.59 18.43
N LYS A 37 -4.10 -2.20 18.25
CA LYS A 37 -5.23 -3.09 17.95
C LYS A 37 -5.37 -3.22 16.44
N PHE A 38 -5.71 -4.42 15.97
CA PHE A 38 -5.75 -4.79 14.55
C PHE A 38 -7.10 -5.39 14.14
N LYS A 39 -8.18 -5.10 14.87
CA LYS A 39 -9.49 -5.72 14.61
C LYS A 39 -10.01 -5.31 13.23
N GLY A 40 -10.15 -6.30 12.33
CA GLY A 40 -10.59 -6.09 10.95
C GLY A 40 -9.51 -5.58 10.00
N VAL A 41 -8.31 -5.27 10.51
CA VAL A 41 -7.15 -4.88 9.72
C VAL A 41 -6.57 -6.12 9.04
N VAL A 42 -6.27 -6.00 7.74
CA VAL A 42 -5.70 -7.09 6.93
C VAL A 42 -4.27 -6.82 6.49
N PHE A 43 -3.82 -5.56 6.57
CA PHE A 43 -2.49 -5.12 6.20
C PHE A 43 -1.88 -4.15 7.22
N ALA A 44 -0.57 -4.20 7.46
CA ALA A 44 0.14 -3.17 8.22
C ALA A 44 1.45 -2.72 7.56
N TYR A 45 1.70 -1.41 7.57
CA TYR A 45 3.00 -0.82 7.33
C TYR A 45 3.73 -0.58 8.66
N ILE A 46 5.01 -0.92 8.71
CA ILE A 46 5.84 -0.77 9.91
C ILE A 46 7.09 0.04 9.54
N ARG A 47 7.34 1.15 10.23
CA ARG A 47 8.53 1.97 9.97
C ARG A 47 9.81 1.18 10.23
N VAL A 48 10.64 1.04 9.20
CA VAL A 48 11.97 0.40 9.28
C VAL A 48 13.02 1.44 9.64
N THR A 49 13.03 2.55 8.89
CA THR A 49 14.08 3.56 8.99
C THR A 49 13.54 4.98 8.87
N GLU A 50 14.28 5.93 9.42
CA GLU A 50 14.11 7.38 9.21
C GLU A 50 15.47 7.99 8.84
N GLY A 51 15.65 8.38 7.58
CA GLY A 51 16.97 8.68 7.04
C GLY A 51 17.91 7.48 7.22
N ILE A 52 19.01 7.67 7.95
CA ILE A 52 19.96 6.60 8.29
C ILE A 52 19.71 5.95 9.66
N TYR A 53 18.69 6.40 10.40
CA TYR A 53 18.31 5.82 11.68
C TYR A 53 17.47 4.56 11.47
N VAL A 54 17.84 3.47 12.15
CA VAL A 54 17.10 2.19 12.14
C VAL A 54 16.20 2.11 13.36
N ASN A 55 14.91 1.83 13.14
CA ASN A 55 13.93 1.65 14.21
C ASN A 55 14.22 0.35 14.99
N PRO A 56 14.60 0.42 16.27
CA PRO A 56 14.95 -0.77 17.06
C PRO A 56 13.76 -1.70 17.28
N ASP A 57 12.53 -1.19 17.21
CA ASP A 57 11.31 -1.98 17.41
C ASP A 57 10.85 -2.71 16.15
N PHE A 58 11.45 -2.44 14.99
CA PHE A 58 10.96 -2.97 13.72
C PHE A 58 10.88 -4.50 13.76
N SER A 59 11.96 -5.18 14.15
CA SER A 59 12.02 -6.64 14.14
C SER A 59 10.97 -7.29 15.05
N SER A 60 10.74 -6.74 16.24
CA SER A 60 9.76 -7.28 17.19
C SER A 60 8.32 -7.02 16.73
N LYS A 61 8.02 -5.82 16.24
CA LYS A 61 6.71 -5.45 15.68
C LYS A 61 6.40 -6.20 14.39
N TYR A 62 7.41 -6.41 13.55
CA TYR A 62 7.31 -7.24 12.37
C TYR A 62 6.99 -8.66 12.83
N ALA A 63 7.87 -9.36 13.55
CA ALA A 63 7.73 -10.78 13.89
C ALA A 63 6.45 -11.10 14.66
N GLY A 64 6.06 -10.26 15.62
CA GLY A 64 4.83 -10.44 16.41
C GLY A 64 3.55 -10.49 15.57
N ARG A 65 3.57 -10.00 14.31
CA ARG A 65 2.40 -9.94 13.44
C ARG A 65 2.33 -11.04 12.39
N THR A 66 3.45 -11.71 12.09
CA THR A 66 3.42 -12.99 11.37
C THR A 66 2.53 -13.99 12.09
N ASN A 67 2.61 -14.01 13.43
CA ASN A 67 1.93 -14.99 14.26
C ASN A 67 0.40 -14.84 14.29
N VAL A 68 -0.15 -13.71 13.82
CA VAL A 68 -1.61 -13.45 13.79
C VAL A 68 -2.16 -13.37 12.36
N GLY A 69 -1.37 -13.75 11.35
CA GLY A 69 -1.82 -13.85 9.96
C GLY A 69 -1.99 -12.53 9.21
N LEU A 70 -1.41 -11.43 9.71
CA LEU A 70 -1.50 -10.12 9.06
C LEU A 70 -0.49 -10.00 7.91
N THR A 71 -0.91 -9.50 6.75
CA THR A 71 0.04 -9.09 5.71
C THR A 71 0.75 -7.82 6.15
N ARG A 72 2.04 -7.69 5.89
CA ARG A 72 2.85 -6.59 6.45
C ARG A 72 3.98 -6.18 5.50
N SER A 73 4.37 -4.91 5.55
CA SER A 73 5.54 -4.37 4.84
C SER A 73 6.32 -3.41 5.73
N GLY A 74 7.59 -3.20 5.38
CA GLY A 74 8.39 -2.10 5.88
C GLY A 74 8.18 -0.82 5.06
N HIS A 75 8.36 0.35 5.68
CA HIS A 75 8.51 1.63 5.00
C HIS A 75 9.69 2.46 5.56
N HIS A 76 10.18 3.42 4.76
CA HIS A 76 11.24 4.36 5.13
C HIS A 76 10.71 5.80 5.16
N PHE A 77 11.10 6.54 6.19
CA PHE A 77 10.81 7.96 6.31
C PHE A 77 12.02 8.78 5.84
N ALA A 78 11.89 9.46 4.69
CA ALA A 78 13.01 10.15 4.09
C ALA A 78 13.45 11.40 4.88
N ARG A 79 14.77 11.63 4.91
CA ARG A 79 15.43 12.85 5.41
C ARG A 79 16.24 13.51 4.28
N PRO A 80 15.58 14.21 3.33
CA PRO A 80 16.28 14.76 2.15
C PRO A 80 17.32 15.84 2.48
N ASP A 81 17.18 16.46 3.65
CA ASP A 81 18.07 17.45 4.23
C ASP A 81 19.40 16.87 4.74
N SER A 82 19.43 15.56 5.04
CA SER A 82 20.53 14.94 5.78
C SER A 82 21.49 14.10 4.91
N SER A 83 21.02 13.49 3.83
CA SER A 83 21.84 12.66 2.94
C SER A 83 21.19 12.39 1.59
N THR A 84 21.93 11.78 0.65
CA THR A 84 21.38 11.40 -0.66
C THR A 84 20.34 10.29 -0.55
N GLY A 85 19.43 10.21 -1.52
CA GLY A 85 18.47 9.10 -1.60
C GLY A 85 19.15 7.73 -1.71
N ALA A 86 20.28 7.63 -2.40
CA ALA A 86 21.05 6.39 -2.50
C ALA A 86 21.63 5.95 -1.14
N THR A 87 22.14 6.91 -0.35
CA THR A 87 22.60 6.64 1.02
C THR A 87 21.45 6.15 1.89
N GLN A 88 20.25 6.71 1.77
CA GLN A 88 19.11 6.29 2.58
C GLN A 88 18.58 4.92 2.14
N ALA A 89 18.58 4.64 0.84
CA ALA A 89 18.15 3.36 0.29
C ALA A 89 19.02 2.17 0.73
N SER A 90 20.29 2.39 1.12
CA SER A 90 21.12 1.30 1.66
C SER A 90 20.77 0.88 3.10
N TYR A 91 19.86 1.60 3.77
CA TYR A 91 19.39 1.29 5.13
C TYR A 91 17.99 0.67 5.15
N LEU A 92 17.33 0.57 3.99
CA LEU A 92 16.04 -0.10 3.79
C LEU A 92 16.23 -1.62 3.70
#